data_AF-A0A267MP24-F1
#
_entry.id   AF-A0A267MP24-F1
#
_cell.length_a   1.000
_cell.length_b   1.000
_cell.length_c   1.000
_cell.angle_alpha   90.00
_cell.angle_beta   90.00
_cell.angle_gamma   90.00
#
_symmetry.space_group_name_H-M   'P 1'
#
loop_
_entity.id
_entity.type
_entity.pdbx_description
1 polymer ?
#
loop_
_entity_poly.entity_id
_entity_poly.type
_entity_poly.pdbx_seq_one_letter_code
_entity_poly.pdbx_strand_id
1 'polypeptide(L)'
;MKVNNLMINTSNDLENKKSNKISADFGNYFKDYLNKVNEYEAQSQELEKKAAVGELDNIHEVMIAAQKSEVALGFMIEVKNKVLDAYKEIMRLQV
;
A
#
# COMPACT_ATOMS: atom_id res chain seq x y z
N MET A 1 8.00 -51.47 -3.16
CA MET A 1 8.64 -50.34 -2.45
C MET A 1 8.04 -49.04 -2.98
N LYS A 2 7.10 -48.42 -2.27
CA LYS A 2 6.47 -47.12 -2.63
C LYS A 2 6.20 -46.32 -1.37
N VAL A 3 7.25 -45.82 -0.72
CA VAL A 3 7.08 -44.97 0.48
C VAL A 3 8.23 -43.96 0.57
N ASN A 4 8.28 -42.94 -0.29
CA ASN A 4 9.07 -41.73 0.03
C ASN A 4 8.73 -40.45 -0.77
N ASN A 5 7.46 -40.19 -1.11
CA ASN A 5 7.11 -38.94 -1.83
C ASN A 5 5.93 -38.15 -1.24
N LEU A 6 5.51 -38.45 0.00
CA LEU A 6 4.38 -37.76 0.65
C LEU A 6 4.78 -36.78 1.77
N MET A 7 6.06 -36.68 2.14
CA MET A 7 6.52 -35.75 3.18
C MET A 7 7.24 -34.50 2.65
N ILE A 8 7.58 -34.45 1.35
CA ILE A 8 8.33 -33.34 0.75
C ILE A 8 7.39 -32.26 0.16
N ASN A 9 6.15 -32.61 -0.19
CA ASN A 9 5.23 -31.71 -0.88
C ASN A 9 4.35 -30.85 0.06
N THR A 10 4.13 -31.28 1.30
CA THR A 10 3.24 -30.60 2.25
C THR A 10 3.88 -29.36 2.88
N SER A 11 5.21 -29.32 3.00
CA SER A 11 5.95 -28.19 3.59
C SER A 11 6.00 -26.98 2.65
N ASN A 12 6.13 -27.20 1.34
CA ASN A 12 6.17 -26.15 0.33
C ASN A 12 4.81 -25.47 0.12
N ASP A 13 3.70 -26.21 0.29
CA ASP A 13 2.34 -25.70 0.18
C ASP A 13 1.98 -24.73 1.33
N LEU A 14 2.51 -24.97 2.54
CA LEU A 14 2.27 -24.15 3.72
C LEU A 14 3.02 -22.80 3.67
N GLU A 15 4.25 -22.78 3.15
CA GLU A 15 5.02 -21.54 2.92
C GLU A 15 4.45 -20.71 1.75
N ASN A 16 4.06 -21.35 0.65
CA ASN A 16 3.49 -20.65 -0.50
C ASN A 16 2.11 -20.02 -0.16
N LYS A 17 1.30 -20.72 0.63
CA LYS A 17 0.01 -20.19 1.12
C LYS A 17 0.16 -19.03 2.12
N LYS A 18 1.20 -19.02 2.95
CA LYS A 18 1.54 -17.88 3.82
C LYS A 18 2.05 -16.68 3.03
N SER A 19 2.95 -16.90 2.06
CA SER A 19 3.47 -15.86 1.17
C SER A 19 2.34 -15.18 0.37
N ASN A 20 1.48 -15.98 -0.28
CA ASN A 20 0.31 -15.46 -1.01
C ASN A 20 -0.67 -14.70 -0.10
N LYS A 21 -0.85 -15.14 1.15
CA LYS A 21 -1.70 -14.42 2.11
C LYS A 21 -1.11 -13.07 2.51
N ILE A 22 0.21 -12.98 2.73
CA ILE A 22 0.90 -11.72 3.04
C ILE A 22 0.84 -10.75 1.85
N SER A 23 1.04 -11.23 0.62
CA SER A 23 0.92 -10.41 -0.59
C SER A 23 -0.52 -9.93 -0.83
N ALA A 24 -1.53 -10.78 -0.57
CA ALA A 24 -2.94 -10.39 -0.64
C ALA A 24 -3.31 -9.37 0.45
N ASP A 25 -2.83 -9.56 1.68
CA ASP A 25 -3.07 -8.64 2.80
C ASP A 25 -2.42 -7.27 2.55
N PHE A 26 -1.19 -7.22 1.98
CA PHE A 26 -0.56 -5.96 1.57
C PHE A 26 -1.30 -5.28 0.41
N GLY A 27 -1.71 -6.05 -0.62
CA GLY A 27 -2.49 -5.51 -1.74
C GLY A 27 -3.80 -4.86 -1.28
N ASN A 28 -4.48 -5.47 -0.31
CA ASN A 28 -5.67 -4.91 0.32
C ASN A 28 -5.34 -3.63 1.10
N TYR A 29 -4.29 -3.63 1.93
CA TYR A 29 -3.86 -2.43 2.67
C TYR A 29 -3.48 -1.26 1.74
N PHE A 30 -2.77 -1.56 0.66
CA PHE A 30 -2.37 -0.57 -0.35
C PHE A 30 -3.59 0.00 -1.07
N LYS A 31 -4.57 -0.86 -1.40
CA LYS A 31 -5.83 -0.44 -2.00
C LYS A 31 -6.65 0.46 -1.07
N ASP A 32 -6.72 0.12 0.22
CA ASP A 32 -7.40 0.94 1.21
C ASP A 32 -6.73 2.31 1.40
N TYR A 33 -5.40 2.34 1.34
CA TYR A 33 -4.65 3.60 1.41
C TYR A 33 -4.83 4.46 0.15
N LEU A 34 -4.86 3.84 -1.04
CA LEU A 34 -5.20 4.50 -2.29
C LEU A 34 -6.61 5.10 -2.25
N ASN A 35 -7.58 4.37 -1.70
CA ASN A 35 -8.95 4.87 -1.51
C ASN A 35 -8.97 6.08 -0.58
N LYS A 36 -8.18 6.09 0.50
CA LYS A 36 -8.03 7.27 1.38
C LYS A 36 -7.42 8.47 0.68
N VAL A 37 -6.40 8.27 -0.16
CA VAL A 37 -5.82 9.38 -0.95
C VAL A 37 -6.86 9.96 -1.92
N ASN A 38 -7.64 9.11 -2.57
CA ASN A 38 -8.73 9.55 -3.45
C ASN A 38 -9.81 10.34 -2.67
N GLU A 39 -10.12 9.91 -1.44
CA GLU A 39 -11.06 10.61 -0.56
C GLU A 39 -10.52 11.99 -0.13
N TYR A 40 -9.21 12.10 0.17
CA TYR A 40 -8.56 13.38 0.42
C TYR A 40 -8.52 14.29 -0.81
N GLU A 41 -8.32 13.73 -2.01
CA GLU A 41 -8.36 14.50 -3.26
C GLU A 41 -9.77 15.06 -3.52
N ALA A 42 -10.82 14.25 -3.32
CA ALA A 42 -12.20 14.68 -3.44
C ALA A 42 -12.55 15.80 -2.43
N GLN A 43 -12.08 15.70 -1.18
CA GLN A 43 -12.21 16.76 -0.18
C GLN A 43 -11.46 18.03 -0.59
N SER A 44 -10.25 17.88 -1.15
CA SER A 44 -9.46 19.00 -1.65
C SER A 44 -10.19 19.73 -2.78
N GLN A 45 -10.81 19.01 -3.72
CA GLN A 45 -11.62 19.61 -4.79
C GLN A 45 -12.85 20.35 -4.25
N GLU A 46 -13.49 19.83 -3.20
CA GLU A 46 -14.61 20.51 -2.56
C GLU A 46 -14.17 21.81 -1.87
N LEU A 47 -13.02 21.77 -1.18
CA LEU A 47 -12.42 22.94 -0.53
C LEU A 47 -11.93 23.97 -1.55
N GLU A 48 -11.31 23.56 -2.65
CA GLU A 48 -10.95 24.46 -3.76
C GLU A 48 -12.19 25.16 -4.33
N LYS A 49 -13.30 24.43 -4.49
CA LYS A 49 -14.55 25.00 -4.97
C LYS A 49 -15.09 26.04 -3.99
N LYS A 50 -15.07 25.77 -2.68
CA LYS A 50 -15.43 26.73 -1.63
C LYS A 50 -14.48 27.93 -1.57
N ALA A 51 -13.20 27.71 -1.88
CA ALA A 51 -12.18 28.77 -1.94
C ALA A 51 -12.43 29.71 -3.12
N ALA A 52 -12.78 29.16 -4.28
CA ALA A 52 -13.12 29.92 -5.47
C ALA A 52 -14.40 30.76 -5.32
N VAL A 53 -15.31 30.35 -4.41
CA VAL A 53 -16.55 31.11 -4.09
C VAL A 53 -16.27 32.22 -3.07
N GLY A 54 -15.07 32.27 -2.49
CA GLY A 54 -14.64 33.32 -1.54
C GLY A 54 -15.03 33.05 -0.08
N GLU A 55 -15.43 31.83 0.27
CA GLU A 55 -15.87 31.45 1.63
C GLU A 55 -14.75 30.88 2.52
N LEU A 56 -13.49 30.85 2.05
CA LEU A 56 -12.38 30.30 2.84
C LEU A 56 -11.50 31.40 3.43
N ASP A 57 -11.69 31.63 4.72
CA ASP A 57 -10.81 32.42 5.60
C ASP A 57 -9.38 31.84 5.72
N ASN A 58 -9.08 30.67 5.14
CA ASN A 58 -7.90 29.88 5.48
C ASN A 58 -7.17 29.24 4.27
N ILE A 59 -6.73 30.05 3.31
CA ILE A 59 -5.90 29.61 2.16
C ILE A 59 -4.64 28.83 2.58
N HIS A 60 -4.16 29.05 3.81
CA HIS A 60 -3.02 28.35 4.40
C HIS A 60 -3.28 26.87 4.70
N GLU A 61 -4.53 26.48 5.01
CA GLU A 61 -4.87 25.09 5.31
C GLU A 61 -4.76 24.21 4.06
N VAL A 62 -5.13 24.73 2.88
CA VAL A 62 -5.00 24.03 1.59
C VAL A 62 -3.52 23.77 1.28
N MET A 63 -2.65 24.76 1.47
CA MET A 63 -1.21 24.61 1.23
C MET A 63 -0.57 23.61 2.20
N ILE A 64 -0.96 23.61 3.48
CA ILE A 64 -0.49 22.63 4.46
C ILE A 64 -0.98 21.21 4.10
N ALA A 65 -2.23 21.08 3.67
CA ALA A 65 -2.78 19.80 3.24
C ALA A 65 -2.04 19.26 2.00
N ALA A 66 -1.75 20.11 1.01
CA ALA A 66 -0.96 19.75 -0.17
C ALA A 66 0.44 19.26 0.20
N GLN A 67 1.18 19.99 1.06
CA GLN A 67 2.50 19.57 1.52
C GLN A 67 2.47 18.24 2.30
N LYS A 68 1.45 18.03 3.15
CA LYS A 68 1.27 16.75 3.85
C LYS A 68 1.04 15.60 2.88
N SER A 69 0.22 15.83 1.84
CA SER A 69 -0.06 14.82 0.81
C SER A 69 1.20 14.45 0.04
N GLU A 70 2.01 15.43 -0.37
CA GLU A 70 3.27 15.21 -1.08
C GLU A 70 4.25 14.35 -0.26
N VAL A 71 4.48 14.70 1.01
CA VAL A 71 5.36 13.94 1.91
C VAL A 71 4.82 12.52 2.15
N ALA A 72 3.51 12.37 2.36
CA ALA A 72 2.88 11.07 2.56
C ALA A 72 2.98 10.16 1.32
N LEU A 73 2.82 10.73 0.12
CA LEU A 73 2.95 10.00 -1.14
C LEU A 73 4.40 9.54 -1.35
N GLY A 74 5.39 10.41 -1.13
CA GLY A 74 6.80 10.05 -1.22
C GLY A 74 7.14 8.91 -0.26
N PHE A 75 6.68 9.00 0.99
CA PHE A 75 6.84 7.92 1.97
C PHE A 75 6.18 6.61 1.52
N MET A 76 4.97 6.66 0.95
CA MET A 76 4.26 5.48 0.47
C MET A 76 4.99 4.79 -0.68
N ILE A 77 5.63 5.54 -1.57
CA ILE A 77 6.45 4.99 -2.66
C ILE A 77 7.66 4.24 -2.09
N GLU A 78 8.35 4.82 -1.10
CA GLU A 78 9.48 4.17 -0.44
C GLU A 78 9.07 2.89 0.30
N VAL A 79 7.96 2.93 1.04
CA VAL A 79 7.40 1.74 1.71
C VAL A 79 7.02 0.66 0.69
N LYS A 80 6.36 1.03 -0.42
CA LYS A 80 6.01 0.10 -1.50
C LYS A 80 7.27 -0.57 -2.06
N ASN A 81 8.31 0.21 -2.37
CA ASN A 81 9.57 -0.31 -2.89
C ASN A 81 10.21 -1.28 -1.89
N LYS A 82 10.26 -0.91 -0.61
CA LYS A 82 10.85 -1.76 0.43
C LYS A 82 10.11 -3.08 0.63
N VAL A 83 8.78 -3.06 0.54
CA VAL A 83 7.95 -4.28 0.60
C VAL A 83 8.20 -5.18 -0.61
N LEU A 84 8.31 -4.61 -1.82
CA LEU A 84 8.65 -5.38 -3.02
C LEU A 84 10.05 -6.01 -2.93
N ASP A 85 11.01 -5.29 -2.38
CA ASP A 85 12.36 -5.80 -2.16
C ASP A 85 12.37 -6.92 -1.12
N ALA A 86 11.64 -6.76 -0.02
CA ALA A 86 11.48 -7.80 1.00
C ALA A 86 10.83 -9.07 0.41
N TYR A 87 9.80 -8.92 -0.45
CA TYR A 87 9.20 -10.03 -1.16
C TYR A 87 10.20 -10.76 -2.07
N LYS A 88 10.98 -10.00 -2.86
CA LYS A 88 12.03 -10.57 -3.72
C LYS A 88 13.11 -11.29 -2.93
N GLU A 89 13.50 -10.75 -1.79
CA GLU A 89 14.53 -11.34 -0.93
C GLU A 89 14.05 -12.67 -0.32
N ILE A 90 12.82 -12.73 0.18
CA ILE A 90 12.21 -13.98 0.67
C ILE A 90 12.18 -15.06 -0.43
N MET A 91 11.86 -14.67 -1.67
CA MET A 91 11.87 -15.59 -2.81
C MET A 91 13.29 -16.06 -3.18
N ARG A 92 14.33 -15.23 -2.98
CA ARG A 92 15.74 -15.61 -3.22
C ARG A 92 16.29 -16.54 -2.14
N LEU A 93 15.72 -16.54 -0.94
CA LEU A 93 16.13 -17.45 0.14
C LEU A 93 15.62 -18.89 -0.08
N GLN A 94 14.61 -19.10 -0.93
CA GLN A 94 13.93 -20.39 -1.14
C GLN A 94 14.39 -21.15 -2.41
N VAL A 95 15.41 -20.68 -3.13
CA VAL A 95 16.03 -21.43 -4.26
C VAL A 95 17.21 -22.27 -3.83
#